data_AF-A0A920J312-F1
#
_entry.id   AF-A0A920J312-F1
#
_cell.length_a   1.000
_cell.length_b   1.000
_cell.length_c   1.000
_cell.angle_alpha   90.00
_cell.angle_beta   90.00
_cell.angle_gamma   90.00
#
_symmetry.space_group_name_H-M   'P 1'
#
loop_
_entity.id
_entity.type
_entity.pdbx_description
1 polymer ?
#
loop_
_entity_poly.entity_id
_entity_poly.type
_entity_poly.pdbx_seq_one_letter_code
_entity_poly.pdbx_strand_id
1 'polypeptide(L)'
;MSYYLACFLSEKIAAVASVTGSMSHTVMGDCSPTHPTAVLQIHGTADGVVPYISSAGWTKSIEDVALHWAKFQQLLRKPGYYNK
;
A
#
# COMPACT_ATOMS: atom_id res chain seq x y z
N MET A 1 10.08 1.41 -0.32
CA MET A 1 10.44 1.12 1.08
C MET A 1 9.31 1.40 2.06
N SER A 2 8.58 2.52 1.97
CA SER A 2 7.48 2.84 2.89
C SER A 2 6.46 1.71 3.05
N TYR A 3 6.07 1.06 1.95
CA TYR A 3 5.15 -0.08 1.98
C TYR A 3 5.67 -1.31 2.73
N TYR A 4 6.98 -1.55 2.68
CA TYR A 4 7.59 -2.66 3.42
C TYR A 4 7.43 -2.41 4.93
N LEU A 5 7.71 -1.18 5.38
CA LEU A 5 7.54 -0.79 6.79
C LEU A 5 6.07 -0.84 7.21
N ALA A 6 5.17 -0.28 6.39
CA ALA A 6 3.73 -0.33 6.65
C ALA A 6 3.22 -1.76 6.79
N CYS A 7 3.83 -2.71 6.09
CA CYS A 7 3.41 -4.09 6.12
C CYS A 7 4.02 -4.88 7.28
N PHE A 8 5.36 -4.94 7.33
CA PHE A 8 6.09 -5.83 8.24
C PHE A 8 6.38 -5.20 9.60
N LEU A 9 6.25 -3.87 9.73
CA LEU A 9 6.34 -3.14 11.00
C LEU A 9 5.00 -2.46 11.33
N SER A 10 3.90 -3.06 10.90
CA SER A 10 2.52 -2.65 11.15
C SER A 10 2.09 -2.70 12.61
N GLU A 11 3.00 -2.86 13.56
CA GLU A 11 2.77 -2.77 15.01
C GLU A 11 3.38 -1.46 15.57
N LYS A 12 4.25 -0.82 14.79
CA LYS A 12 5.00 0.40 15.13
C LYS A 12 4.67 1.55 14.20
N ILE A 13 4.20 1.26 12.99
CA ILE A 13 3.93 2.25 11.94
C ILE A 13 2.43 2.41 11.77
N ALA A 14 1.90 3.54 12.27
CA ALA A 14 0.48 3.86 12.16
C ALA A 14 0.06 4.24 10.72
N ALA A 15 0.97 4.85 9.96
CA ALA A 15 0.68 5.33 8.61
C ALA A 15 1.95 5.51 7.77
N VAL A 16 1.80 5.45 6.45
CA VAL A 16 2.85 5.84 5.50
C VAL A 16 2.28 6.69 4.36
N ALA A 17 3.11 7.58 3.84
CA ALA A 17 2.90 8.23 2.55
C ALA A 17 4.07 7.90 1.63
N SER A 18 3.80 7.29 0.49
CA SER A 18 4.80 6.97 -0.52
C SER A 18 4.72 7.99 -1.66
N VAL A 19 5.87 8.50 -2.06
CA VAL A 19 6.03 9.37 -3.23
C VAL A 19 6.86 8.60 -4.24
N THR A 20 6.34 8.47 -5.46
CA THR A 20 6.91 7.73 -6.62
C THR A 20 7.27 6.25 -6.37
N GLY A 21 7.12 5.72 -5.16
CA GLY A 21 7.38 4.32 -4.85
C GLY A 21 6.23 3.39 -5.25
N SER A 22 6.56 2.11 -5.48
CA SER A 22 5.60 1.01 -5.66
C SER A 22 5.95 -0.18 -4.75
N MET A 23 5.15 -1.24 -4.80
CA MET A 23 5.41 -2.52 -4.13
C MET A 23 5.98 -3.52 -5.14
N SER A 24 6.94 -4.34 -4.71
CA SER A 24 7.33 -5.52 -5.47
C SER A 24 6.25 -6.61 -5.36
N HIS A 25 6.29 -7.58 -6.27
CA HIS A 25 5.39 -8.73 -6.24
C HIS A 25 5.48 -9.50 -4.92
N THR A 26 6.70 -9.73 -4.42
CA THR A 26 6.96 -10.41 -3.14
C THR A 26 6.39 -9.63 -1.97
N VAL A 27 6.68 -8.32 -1.86
CA VAL A 27 6.20 -7.51 -0.74
C VAL A 27 4.68 -7.45 -0.70
N MET A 28 4.00 -7.38 -1.86
CA MET A 28 2.54 -7.42 -1.92
C MET A 28 1.98 -8.80 -1.56
N GLY A 29 2.63 -9.88 -1.99
CA GLY A 29 2.18 -11.26 -1.74
C GLY A 29 2.30 -11.68 -0.27
N ASP A 30 3.38 -11.26 0.38
CA ASP A 30 3.67 -11.61 1.77
C ASP A 30 3.04 -10.63 2.78
N CYS A 31 2.25 -9.66 2.29
CA CYS A 31 1.82 -8.59 3.15
C CYS A 31 0.65 -8.98 4.06
N SER A 32 0.82 -8.85 5.38
CA SER A 32 -0.22 -9.09 6.38
C SER A 32 -0.12 -8.12 7.56
N PRO A 33 -0.58 -6.86 7.41
CA PRO A 33 -0.53 -5.88 8.48
C PRO A 33 -1.39 -6.30 9.68
N THR A 34 -0.93 -6.05 10.90
CA THR A 34 -1.59 -6.50 12.15
C THR A 34 -2.59 -5.50 12.71
N HIS A 35 -2.53 -4.23 12.29
CA HIS A 35 -3.51 -3.20 12.62
C HIS A 35 -3.90 -2.35 11.38
N PRO A 36 -5.04 -1.62 11.41
CA PRO A 36 -5.39 -0.69 10.34
C PRO A 36 -4.25 0.32 10.12
N THR A 37 -3.60 0.26 8.97
CA THR A 37 -2.48 1.15 8.62
C THR A 37 -2.93 2.10 7.52
N ALA A 38 -2.88 3.41 7.78
CA ALA A 38 -3.27 4.40 6.78
C ALA A 38 -2.18 4.54 5.71
N VAL A 39 -2.57 4.60 4.45
CA VAL A 39 -1.65 4.67 3.32
C VAL A 39 -2.07 5.77 2.35
N LEU A 40 -1.13 6.64 2.01
CA LEU A 40 -1.25 7.63 0.94
C LEU A 40 -0.20 7.34 -0.16
N GLN A 41 -0.60 7.42 -1.42
CA GLN A 41 0.27 7.26 -2.56
C GLN A 41 0.20 8.50 -3.46
N ILE A 42 1.37 9.07 -3.76
CA ILE A 42 1.53 10.17 -4.72
C ILE A 42 2.48 9.69 -5.80
N HIS A 43 2.05 9.74 -7.07
CA HIS A 43 2.83 9.19 -8.17
C HIS A 43 2.56 9.94 -9.47
N GLY A 44 3.61 10.17 -10.26
CA GLY A 44 3.49 10.82 -11.57
C GLY A 44 3.12 9.83 -12.67
N THR A 45 2.09 10.12 -13.45
CA THR A 45 1.67 9.24 -14.56
C THR A 45 2.72 9.12 -15.68
N ALA A 46 3.66 10.07 -15.76
CA ALA A 46 4.77 10.09 -16.70
C ALA A 46 6.13 9.72 -16.06
N ASP A 47 6.13 9.07 -14.88
CA ASP A 47 7.37 8.61 -14.26
C ASP A 47 8.01 7.49 -15.10
N GLY A 48 9.18 7.79 -15.69
CA GLY A 48 9.94 6.85 -16.50
C GLY A 48 10.89 5.95 -15.71
N VAL A 49 11.05 6.18 -14.40
CA VAL A 49 11.94 5.41 -13.52
C VAL A 49 11.15 4.33 -12.79
N VAL A 50 10.00 4.69 -12.22
CA VAL A 50 9.04 3.75 -11.63
C VAL A 50 7.73 3.88 -12.40
N PRO A 51 7.46 3.04 -13.41
CA PRO A 51 6.30 3.22 -14.26
C PRO A 51 4.97 3.13 -13.50
N TYR A 52 4.06 4.06 -13.79
CA TYR A 52 2.72 4.10 -13.18
C TYR A 52 1.93 2.79 -13.46
N ILE A 53 2.02 2.31 -14.71
CA ILE A 53 1.47 1.02 -15.15
C ILE A 53 2.59 -0.01 -15.09
N SER A 54 2.29 -1.22 -14.62
CA SER A 54 3.23 -2.33 -14.55
C SER A 54 3.67 -2.81 -15.94
N SER A 55 4.65 -2.12 -16.54
CA SER A 55 5.37 -2.56 -17.76
C SER A 55 6.74 -3.16 -17.45
N ALA A 56 7.26 -2.93 -16.24
CA ALA A 56 8.65 -3.18 -15.91
C ALA A 56 8.93 -4.54 -15.24
N GLY A 57 7.89 -5.26 -14.78
CA GLY A 57 7.99 -6.62 -14.22
C GLY A 57 8.59 -6.74 -12.80
N TRP A 58 9.24 -5.71 -12.27
CA TRP A 58 9.80 -5.70 -10.92
C TRP A 58 8.91 -4.99 -9.88
N THR A 59 7.88 -4.25 -10.31
CA THR A 59 6.90 -3.59 -9.45
C THR A 59 5.47 -3.79 -9.93
N LYS A 60 4.54 -3.69 -8.98
CA LYS A 60 3.10 -3.62 -9.24
C LYS A 60 2.71 -2.26 -9.83
N SER A 61 1.59 -2.21 -10.55
CA SER A 61 1.03 -0.94 -10.98
C SER A 61 0.60 -0.12 -9.77
N ILE A 62 0.60 1.19 -9.91
CA ILE A 62 0.23 2.07 -8.80
C ILE A 62 -1.25 1.89 -8.41
N GLU A 63 -2.10 1.56 -9.38
CA GLU A 63 -3.49 1.21 -9.16
C GLU A 63 -3.63 -0.09 -8.35
N ASP A 64 -2.88 -1.15 -8.68
CA ASP A 64 -2.88 -2.39 -7.91
C ASP A 64 -2.43 -2.16 -6.46
N VAL A 65 -1.42 -1.32 -6.25
CA VAL A 65 -0.94 -0.96 -4.91
C VAL A 65 -2.03 -0.22 -4.13
N ALA A 66 -2.70 0.75 -4.75
CA ALA A 66 -3.78 1.48 -4.10
C ALA A 66 -4.96 0.56 -3.74
N LEU A 67 -5.37 -0.31 -4.66
CA LEU A 67 -6.44 -1.28 -4.45
C LEU A 67 -6.11 -2.29 -3.36
N HIS A 68 -4.87 -2.77 -3.31
CA HIS A 68 -4.38 -3.67 -2.27
C HIS A 68 -4.55 -3.07 -0.86
N TRP A 69 -4.11 -1.82 -0.66
CA TRP A 69 -4.23 -1.14 0.62
C TRP A 69 -5.67 -0.71 0.96
N ALA A 70 -6.46 -0.30 -0.03
CA ALA A 70 -7.88 -0.01 0.17
C ALA A 70 -8.65 -1.25 0.67
N LYS A 71 -8.38 -2.42 0.06
CA LYS A 71 -8.97 -3.69 0.47
C LYS A 71 -8.58 -4.07 1.91
N PHE A 72 -7.32 -3.90 2.29
CA PHE A 72 -6.88 -4.15 3.66
C PHE A 72 -7.58 -3.27 4.69
N GLN A 73 -7.73 -1.97 4.40
CA GLN A 73 -8.45 -1.05 5.29
C GLN A 73 -9.91 -1.46 5.47
N GLN A 74 -10.57 -1.95 4.41
CA GLN A 74 -11.94 -2.45 4.50
C GLN A 74 -12.06 -3.70 5.37
N LEU A 75 -11.11 -4.64 5.28
CA LEU A 75 -11.10 -5.86 6.10
C LEU A 75 -10.86 -5.58 7.59
N LEU A 76 -10.05 -4.56 7.90
CA LEU A 76 -9.69 -4.22 9.29
C LEU A 76 -10.68 -3.22 9.94
N ARG A 77 -11.52 -2.54 9.15
CA ARG A 77 -12.66 -1.78 9.67
C ARG A 77 -13.77 -2.76 10.07
N LYS A 78 -13.79 -3.19 11.33
CA LYS A 78 -14.93 -3.95 11.88
C LYS A 78 -16.24 -3.18 11.64
N PRO A 79 -17.31 -3.81 11.10
CA PRO A 79 -18.63 -3.20 11.06
C PRO A 79 -19.18 -3.16 12.50
N GLY A 80 -19.03 -2.04 13.20
CA GLY A 80 -19.54 -1.97 14.58
C GLY A 80 -19.29 -0.74 15.44
N TYR A 81 -18.67 0.35 14.96
CA TYR A 81 -18.48 1.56 15.79
C TYR A 81 -18.67 2.86 15.02
N TYR A 82 -19.83 3.02 14.38
CA TYR A 82 -20.39 4.34 14.08
C TYR A 82 -21.79 4.43 14.70
N ASN A 83 -21.82 4.47 16.03
CA ASN A 83 -22.86 5.20 16.75
C ASN A 83 -22.18 6.45 17.32
N LYS A 84 -22.19 7.52 16.53
CA LYS A 84 -22.36 8.89 17.02
C LYS A 84 -23.50 9.49 16.24
#